data_AF-A0A1I6WQL0-F1
#
_entry.id   AF-A0A1I6WQL0-F1
#
_cell.length_a   1.000
_cell.length_b   1.000
_cell.length_c   1.000
_cell.angle_alpha   90.00
_cell.angle_beta   90.00
_cell.angle_gamma   90.00
#
_symmetry.space_group_name_H-M   'P 1'
#
loop_
_entity.id
_entity.type
_entity.pdbx_description
1 polymer ?
#
loop_
_entity_poly.entity_id
_entity_poly.type
_entity_poly.pdbx_seq_one_letter_code
_entity_poly.pdbx_strand_id
1 'polypeptide(L)'
;MLFLYGLTILAGIANAIQPGQNATLSKSLGLPVTAGLITLLVSTVALLLGGLAIGKLEVPTGQQLAQVPWWAWLGGLFSVLLILAQLYASPAIGAASFLGIIVTVGVAASIVLDNYGWVGFPVHPASLWRILGAVLMVAGVALVALF
;
A
#
# COMPACT_ATOMS: atom_id res chain seq x y z
N MET A 1 -13.16 8.92 -15.54
CA MET A 1 -11.93 9.60 -15.09
C MET A 1 -12.12 10.32 -13.76
N LEU A 2 -13.06 11.28 -13.63
CA LEU A 2 -13.35 11.97 -12.35
C LEU A 2 -13.64 11.02 -11.16
N PHE A 3 -14.39 9.95 -11.40
CA PHE A 3 -14.66 8.92 -10.38
C PHE A 3 -13.38 8.25 -9.85
N LEU A 4 -12.39 8.00 -10.71
CA LEU A 4 -11.12 7.38 -10.30
C LEU A 4 -10.32 8.32 -9.42
N TYR A 5 -10.27 9.62 -9.75
CA TYR A 5 -9.62 10.62 -8.90
C TYR A 5 -10.30 10.72 -7.53
N GLY A 6 -11.63 10.72 -7.48
CA GLY A 6 -12.37 10.70 -6.21
C GLY A 6 -12.05 9.47 -5.37
N LEU A 7 -12.01 8.28 -5.98
CA LEU A 7 -11.62 7.04 -5.31
C LEU A 7 -10.18 7.11 -4.77
N THR A 8 -9.24 7.64 -5.55
CA THR A 8 -7.84 7.79 -5.11
C THR A 8 -7.71 8.78 -3.94
N ILE A 9 -8.48 9.87 -3.92
CA ILE A 9 -8.50 10.81 -2.79
C ILE A 9 -9.01 10.11 -1.53
N LEU A 10 -10.13 9.37 -1.63
CA LEU A 10 -10.66 8.60 -0.50
C LEU A 10 -9.65 7.54 -0.01
N ALA A 11 -8.97 6.87 -0.93
CA ALA A 11 -7.90 5.94 -0.60
C ALA A 11 -6.73 6.62 0.13
N GLY A 12 -6.37 7.85 -0.26
CA GLY A 12 -5.35 8.64 0.43
C GLY A 12 -5.75 8.98 1.87
N ILE A 13 -7.00 9.39 2.09
CA ILE A 13 -7.54 9.64 3.44
C ILE A 13 -7.53 8.35 4.27
N ALA A 14 -8.01 7.24 3.69
CA ALA A 14 -8.00 5.94 4.35
C ALA A 14 -6.57 5.50 4.71
N ASN A 15 -5.60 5.75 3.83
CA ASN A 15 -4.20 5.44 4.07
C ASN A 15 -3.64 6.25 5.26
N ALA A 16 -4.15 7.45 5.53
CA ALA A 16 -3.75 8.23 6.72
C ALA A 16 -4.36 7.72 8.03
N ILE A 17 -5.57 7.18 7.97
CA ILE A 17 -6.29 6.69 9.14
C ILE A 17 -5.81 5.28 9.54
N GLN A 18 -5.55 4.42 8.56
CA GLN A 18 -5.29 3.00 8.76
C GLN A 18 -4.11 2.69 9.70
N PRO A 19 -2.93 3.35 9.58
CA PRO A 19 -1.81 3.09 10.50
C PRO A 19 -2.20 3.35 11.96
N GLY A 20 -2.98 4.41 12.23
CA GLY A 20 -3.46 4.73 13.57
C GLY A 20 -4.45 3.69 14.13
N GLN A 21 -5.35 3.18 13.29
CA GLN A 21 -6.27 2.10 13.67
C GLN A 21 -5.51 0.81 13.99
N ASN A 22 -4.57 0.42 13.13
CA ASN A 22 -3.75 -0.79 13.31
C ASN A 22 -2.88 -0.69 14.57
N ALA A 23 -2.23 0.46 14.78
CA ALA A 23 -1.49 0.75 16.00
C ALA A 23 -2.36 0.65 17.26
N THR A 24 -3.57 1.20 17.22
CA THR A 24 -4.51 1.18 18.34
C THR A 24 -4.98 -0.24 18.66
N LEU A 25 -5.27 -1.05 17.64
CA LEU A 25 -5.64 -2.45 17.80
C LEU A 25 -4.49 -3.26 18.42
N SER A 26 -3.27 -3.06 17.90
CA SER A 26 -2.04 -3.67 18.43
C SER A 26 -1.82 -3.35 19.90
N LYS A 27 -1.90 -2.06 20.25
CA LYS A 27 -1.71 -1.57 21.62
C LYS A 27 -2.79 -2.08 22.57
N SER A 28 -4.05 -2.09 22.14
CA SER A 28 -5.18 -2.54 22.96
C SER A 28 -5.12 -4.04 23.28
N LEU A 29 -4.62 -4.85 22.34
CA LEU A 29 -4.49 -6.30 22.53
C LEU A 29 -3.16 -6.70 23.19
N GLY A 30 -2.14 -5.85 23.14
CA GLY A 30 -0.77 -6.21 23.54
C GLY A 30 -0.11 -7.28 22.66
N LEU A 31 -0.73 -7.61 21.52
CA LEU A 31 -0.37 -8.71 20.64
C LEU A 31 -0.27 -8.22 19.19
N PRO A 32 0.89 -7.67 18.76
CA PRO A 32 1.03 -7.02 17.46
C PRO A 32 0.76 -7.95 16.27
N VAL A 33 1.28 -9.18 16.32
CA VAL A 33 1.08 -10.17 15.25
C VAL A 33 -0.40 -10.54 15.13
N THR A 34 -1.08 -10.75 16.27
CA THR A 34 -2.53 -11.04 16.31
C THR A 34 -3.34 -9.87 15.75
N ALA A 35 -3.00 -8.63 16.10
CA ALA A 35 -3.64 -7.45 15.54
C ALA A 35 -3.49 -7.38 14.01
N GLY A 36 -2.29 -7.67 13.48
CA GLY A 36 -2.06 -7.75 12.04
C GLY A 36 -2.90 -8.84 11.35
N LEU A 37 -3.01 -10.03 11.96
CA LEU A 37 -3.86 -11.10 11.45
C LEU A 37 -5.35 -10.70 11.44
N ILE A 38 -5.83 -10.04 12.50
CA ILE A 38 -7.20 -9.52 12.57
C ILE A 38 -7.44 -8.49 11.45
N THR A 39 -6.51 -7.54 11.24
CA THR A 39 -6.61 -6.56 10.15
C THR A 39 -6.70 -7.22 8.77
N LEU A 40 -5.89 -8.25 8.52
CA LEU A 40 -5.94 -9.02 7.28
C LEU A 40 -7.28 -9.76 7.12
N LEU A 41 -7.78 -10.37 8.20
CA LEU A 41 -9.07 -11.05 8.20
C LEU A 41 -10.22 -10.09 7.90
N VAL A 42 -10.28 -8.95 8.59
CA VAL A 42 -11.31 -7.92 8.37
C VAL A 42 -11.27 -7.39 6.94
N SER A 43 -10.08 -7.11 6.40
CA SER A 43 -9.90 -6.65 5.02
C SER A 43 -10.36 -7.70 4.00
N THR A 44 -10.05 -8.97 4.24
CA THR A 44 -10.47 -10.09 3.39
C THR A 44 -11.98 -10.25 3.41
N VAL A 45 -12.61 -10.26 4.58
CA VAL A 45 -14.07 -10.35 4.72
C VAL A 45 -14.76 -9.16 4.05
N ALA A 46 -14.26 -7.94 4.24
CA ALA A 46 -14.80 -6.74 3.61
C ALA A 46 -14.74 -6.82 2.08
N LEU A 47 -13.64 -7.31 1.52
CA LEU A 47 -13.50 -7.49 0.08
C LEU A 47 -14.43 -8.58 -0.47
N LEU A 48 -14.57 -9.69 0.24
CA LEU A 48 -15.49 -10.78 -0.11
C LEU A 48 -16.94 -10.30 -0.13
N LEU A 49 -17.40 -9.67 0.96
CA LEU A 49 -18.77 -9.17 1.07
C LEU A 49 -19.04 -8.06 0.06
N GLY A 50 -18.09 -7.15 -0.15
CA GLY A 50 -18.19 -6.10 -1.16
C GLY A 50 -18.29 -6.68 -2.57
N GLY A 51 -17.44 -7.65 -2.91
CA GLY A 51 -17.45 -8.34 -4.21
C GLY A 51 -18.76 -9.09 -4.47
N LEU A 52 -19.30 -9.77 -3.45
CA LEU A 52 -20.61 -10.42 -3.51
C LEU A 52 -21.73 -9.39 -3.70
N ALA A 53 -21.72 -8.29 -2.95
CA ALA A 53 -22.77 -7.27 -3.01
C ALA A 53 -22.85 -6.57 -4.38
N ILE A 54 -21.72 -6.38 -5.06
CA ILE A 54 -21.68 -5.80 -6.40
C ILE A 54 -21.80 -6.85 -7.52
N GLY A 55 -21.94 -8.13 -7.19
CA GLY A 55 -22.06 -9.23 -8.15
C GLY A 55 -20.80 -9.46 -9.00
N LYS A 56 -19.61 -9.07 -8.52
CA LYS A 56 -18.34 -9.20 -9.24
C LYS A 56 -17.35 -10.19 -8.62
N LEU A 57 -17.80 -10.97 -7.64
CA LEU A 57 -16.99 -12.04 -7.08
C LEU A 57 -17.11 -13.29 -7.94
N GLU A 58 -16.07 -13.59 -8.71
CA GLU A 58 -15.97 -14.79 -9.54
C GLU A 58 -14.85 -15.70 -9.01
N VAL A 59 -15.08 -17.02 -9.07
CA VAL A 59 -14.05 -18.01 -8.72
C VAL A 59 -13.18 -18.25 -9.95
N PRO A 60 -11.86 -17.99 -9.88
CA PRO A 60 -10.98 -18.20 -11.01
C PRO A 60 -10.90 -19.68 -11.40
N THR A 61 -10.83 -19.95 -12.70
CA THR A 61 -10.61 -21.31 -13.23
C THR A 61 -9.18 -21.77 -13.00
N GLY A 62 -8.95 -23.09 -12.97
CA GLY A 62 -7.60 -23.64 -12.84
C GLY A 62 -6.63 -23.15 -13.92
N GLN A 63 -7.13 -22.92 -15.14
CA GLN A 63 -6.33 -22.37 -16.24
C GLN A 63 -5.92 -20.91 -15.98
N GLN A 64 -6.82 -20.08 -15.43
CA GLN A 64 -6.50 -18.71 -15.05
C GLN A 64 -5.42 -18.68 -13.96
N LEU A 65 -5.53 -19.55 -12.95
CA LEU A 65 -4.52 -19.66 -11.89
C LEU A 65 -3.15 -20.08 -12.45
N ALA A 66 -3.12 -21.05 -13.38
CA ALA A 66 -1.88 -21.56 -13.97
C ALA A 66 -1.17 -20.54 -14.89
N GLN A 67 -1.88 -19.56 -15.43
CA GLN A 67 -1.30 -18.50 -16.26
C GLN A 67 -0.68 -17.35 -15.45
N VAL A 68 -0.93 -17.29 -14.15
CA VAL A 68 -0.38 -16.23 -13.30
C VAL A 68 1.12 -16.44 -13.10
N PRO A 69 1.97 -15.45 -13.39
CA PRO A 69 3.41 -15.54 -13.12
C PRO A 69 3.69 -15.83 -11.64
N TRP A 70 4.65 -16.72 -11.36
CA TRP A 70 4.93 -17.20 -10.00
C TRP A 70 5.20 -16.06 -8.99
N TRP A 71 5.82 -14.95 -9.44
CA TRP A 71 6.13 -13.80 -8.60
C TRP A 71 4.89 -12.99 -8.18
N ALA A 72 3.80 -13.04 -8.95
CA ALA A 72 2.59 -12.28 -8.64
C ALA A 72 1.87 -12.81 -7.39
N TRP A 73 2.04 -14.11 -7.10
CA TRP A 73 1.54 -14.74 -5.88
C TRP A 73 2.18 -14.18 -4.61
N LEU A 74 3.38 -13.61 -4.71
CA LEU A 74 4.10 -13.01 -3.59
C LEU A 74 3.61 -11.59 -3.27
N GLY A 75 2.70 -11.02 -4.07
CA GLY A 75 2.13 -9.70 -3.85
C GLY A 75 1.58 -9.51 -2.43
N GLY A 76 0.88 -10.52 -1.92
CA GLY A 76 0.33 -10.50 -0.56
C GLY A 76 1.38 -10.44 0.55
N LEU A 77 2.60 -10.96 0.32
CA LEU A 77 3.69 -10.90 1.30
C LEU A 77 4.19 -9.46 1.50
N PHE A 78 4.19 -8.64 0.44
CA PHE A 78 4.55 -7.22 0.56
C PHE A 78 3.54 -6.43 1.40
N SER A 79 2.26 -6.83 1.39
CA SER A 79 1.25 -6.25 2.28
C SER A 79 1.53 -6.55 3.75
N VAL A 80 2.07 -7.73 4.08
CA VAL A 80 2.46 -8.07 5.46
C VAL A 80 3.56 -7.14 5.95
N LEU A 81 4.56 -6.83 5.11
CA LEU A 81 5.62 -5.88 5.46
C LEU A 81 5.07 -4.50 5.79
N LEU A 82 4.11 -4.00 5.00
CA LEU A 82 3.44 -2.72 5.29
C LEU A 82 2.66 -2.77 6.60
N ILE A 83 1.95 -3.84 6.89
CA ILE A 83 1.21 -3.99 8.14
C ILE A 83 2.18 -3.99 9.33
N LEU A 84 3.28 -4.74 9.27
CA LEU A 84 4.29 -4.69 10.33
C LEU A 84 4.88 -3.29 10.50
N ALA A 85 5.18 -2.60 9.41
CA ALA A 85 5.65 -1.21 9.46
C ALA A 85 4.62 -0.28 10.11
N GLN A 86 3.33 -0.45 9.83
CA GLN A 86 2.27 0.30 10.52
C GLN A 86 2.18 -0.03 12.01
N LEU A 87 2.34 -1.30 12.39
CA LEU A 87 2.23 -1.71 13.80
C LEU A 87 3.40 -1.22 14.65
N TYR A 88 4.61 -1.15 14.07
CA TYR A 88 5.84 -0.82 14.81
C TYR A 88 6.39 0.57 14.54
N ALA A 89 6.39 1.02 13.28
CA ALA A 89 7.00 2.29 12.91
C ALA A 89 6.05 3.48 13.06
N SER A 90 4.79 3.35 12.61
CA SER A 90 3.85 4.49 12.65
C SER A 90 3.59 5.06 14.06
N PRO A 91 3.53 4.27 15.15
CA PRO A 91 3.41 4.80 16.51
C PRO A 91 4.67 5.53 16.98
N ALA A 92 5.84 5.14 16.46
CA ALA A 92 7.14 5.65 16.90
C ALA A 92 7.50 6.97 16.20
N ILE A 93 7.21 7.10 14.90
CA ILE A 93 7.61 8.25 14.09
C ILE A 93 6.44 9.18 13.70
N GLY A 94 5.22 8.83 14.10
CA GLY A 94 4.00 9.58 13.78
C GLY A 94 3.46 9.29 12.38
N ALA A 95 2.16 9.56 12.18
CA ALA A 95 1.44 9.24 10.95
C ALA A 95 1.94 10.03 9.73
N ALA A 96 2.24 11.33 9.91
CA ALA A 96 2.69 12.20 8.81
C ALA A 96 4.04 11.73 8.25
N SER A 97 5.03 11.50 9.12
CA SER A 97 6.35 11.01 8.73
C SER A 97 6.27 9.61 8.14
N PHE A 98 5.50 8.70 8.75
CA PHE A 98 5.30 7.34 8.24
C PHE A 98 4.75 7.35 6.80
N LEU A 99 3.65 8.06 6.56
CA LEU A 99 3.05 8.13 5.23
C LEU A 99 3.94 8.85 4.23
N GLY A 100 4.54 9.97 4.63
CA GLY A 100 5.46 10.71 3.78
C GLY A 100 6.60 9.82 3.30
N ILE A 101 7.17 8.99 4.18
CA ILE A 101 8.26 8.07 3.84
C ILE A 101 7.75 6.99 2.88
N ILE A 102 6.66 6.31 3.23
CA ILE A 102 6.11 5.22 2.40
C ILE A 102 5.74 5.71 1.00
N VAL A 103 5.07 6.85 0.89
CA VAL A 103 4.67 7.43 -0.40
C VAL A 103 5.90 7.87 -1.19
N THR A 104 6.89 8.50 -0.56
CA THR A 104 8.11 8.95 -1.23
C THR A 104 8.94 7.79 -1.75
N VAL A 105 9.21 6.79 -0.90
CA VAL A 105 9.96 5.59 -1.29
C VAL A 105 9.19 4.79 -2.33
N GLY A 106 7.87 4.69 -2.19
CA GLY A 106 7.00 4.02 -3.17
C GLY A 106 7.05 4.67 -4.56
N VAL A 107 7.01 6.00 -4.64
CA VAL A 107 7.15 6.72 -5.92
C VAL A 107 8.55 6.57 -6.50
N ALA A 108 9.60 6.69 -5.68
CA ALA A 108 10.98 6.49 -6.14
C ALA A 108 11.20 5.08 -6.70
N ALA A 109 10.71 4.05 -6.00
CA ALA A 109 10.76 2.67 -6.44
C ALA A 109 9.93 2.46 -7.72
N SER A 110 8.72 3.03 -7.81
CA SER A 110 7.87 2.95 -9.00
C SER A 110 8.55 3.54 -10.23
N ILE A 111 9.28 4.65 -10.11
CA ILE A 111 10.02 5.20 -11.25
C ILE A 111 11.04 4.20 -11.80
N VAL A 112 11.74 3.48 -10.91
CA VAL A 112 12.69 2.42 -11.31
C VAL A 112 11.95 1.26 -11.97
N LEU A 113 10.88 0.77 -11.34
CA LEU A 113 10.08 -0.35 -11.85
C LEU A 113 9.50 -0.04 -13.24
N ASP A 114 8.91 1.15 -13.40
CA ASP A 114 8.32 1.60 -14.65
C ASP A 114 9.36 1.78 -15.74
N ASN A 115 10.57 2.26 -15.41
CA ASN A 115 11.62 2.46 -16.41
C ASN A 115 12.06 1.14 -17.06
N TYR A 116 12.04 0.05 -16.29
CA TYR A 116 12.40 -1.29 -16.77
C TYR A 116 11.19 -2.18 -17.10
N GLY A 117 9.96 -1.70 -16.90
CA GLY A 117 8.73 -2.48 -17.09
C GLY A 117 8.64 -3.71 -16.18
N TRP A 118 9.24 -3.64 -14.98
CA TRP A 118 9.25 -4.76 -14.03
C TRP A 118 7.87 -4.97 -13.40
N VAL A 119 7.61 -6.18 -12.88
CA VAL A 119 6.37 -6.52 -12.13
C VAL A 119 5.09 -6.28 -12.96
N GLY A 120 5.18 -6.37 -14.28
CA GLY A 120 4.04 -6.19 -15.19
C GLY A 120 3.65 -4.73 -15.46
N PHE A 121 4.46 -3.76 -15.03
CA PHE A 121 4.20 -2.35 -15.34
C PHE A 121 4.52 -2.01 -16.80
N PRO A 122 3.71 -1.15 -17.45
CA PRO A 122 4.06 -0.57 -18.75
C PRO A 122 5.32 0.29 -18.65
N VAL A 123 6.20 0.18 -19.64
CA VAL A 123 7.46 0.94 -19.65
C VAL A 123 7.17 2.44 -19.75
N HIS A 124 7.48 3.17 -18.68
CA HIS A 124 7.48 4.63 -18.66
C HIS A 124 8.89 5.12 -18.34
N PRO A 125 9.58 5.78 -19.29
CA PRO A 125 10.94 6.25 -19.06
C PRO A 125 11.08 7.11 -17.81
N ALA A 126 12.20 6.96 -17.11
CA ALA A 126 12.60 7.83 -16.01
C ALA A 126 13.00 9.21 -16.57
N SER A 127 12.02 10.04 -16.89
CA SER A 127 12.25 11.40 -17.36
C SER A 127 12.88 12.26 -16.26
N LEU A 128 13.62 13.30 -16.67
CA LEU A 128 14.23 14.26 -15.75
C LEU A 128 13.20 14.83 -14.75
N TRP A 129 11.97 15.09 -15.21
CA TRP A 129 10.90 15.62 -14.36
C TRP A 129 10.41 14.64 -13.29
N ARG A 130 10.36 13.33 -13.60
CA ARG A 130 10.00 12.32 -12.59
C ARG A 130 11.09 12.17 -11.54
N ILE A 131 12.35 12.22 -11.98
CA ILE A 131 13.50 12.18 -11.07
C ILE A 131 13.50 13.41 -10.17
N LEU A 132 13.33 14.61 -10.73
CA LEU A 132 13.22 15.86 -9.97
C LEU A 132 12.04 15.82 -8.99
N GLY A 133 10.87 15.32 -9.42
CA GLY A 133 9.72 15.13 -8.55
C GLY A 133 10.02 14.21 -7.36
N ALA A 134 10.68 13.08 -7.59
CA ALA A 134 11.09 12.18 -6.51
C ALA A 134 12.07 12.84 -5.53
N VAL A 135 13.05 13.62 -6.04
CA VAL A 135 13.99 14.38 -5.20
C VAL A 135 13.25 15.41 -4.33
N LEU A 136 12.29 16.12 -4.91
CA LEU A 136 11.46 17.07 -4.17
C LEU A 136 10.60 16.40 -3.10
N MET A 137 10.06 15.20 -3.38
CA MET A 137 9.35 14.40 -2.38
C MET A 137 10.26 14.01 -1.22
N VAL A 138 11.51 13.58 -1.50
CA VAL A 138 12.52 13.27 -0.48
C VAL A 138 12.82 14.49 0.40
N ALA A 139 13.00 15.66 -0.21
CA ALA A 139 13.20 16.90 0.54
C ALA A 139 11.97 17.25 1.40
N GLY A 140 10.77 17.13 0.84
CA GLY A 140 9.51 17.41 1.55
C GLY A 140 9.29 16.49 2.75
N VAL A 141 9.49 15.19 2.59
CA VAL A 141 9.36 14.25 3.71
C VAL A 141 10.47 14.44 4.74
N ALA A 142 11.69 14.78 4.34
CA ALA A 142 12.77 15.06 5.28
C ALA A 142 12.42 16.24 6.19
N LEU A 143 11.80 17.30 5.65
CA LEU A 143 11.32 18.42 6.47
C LEU A 143 10.24 17.97 7.46
N VAL A 144 9.25 17.19 7.01
CA VAL A 144 8.16 16.68 7.86
C VAL A 144 8.67 15.71 8.93
N ALA A 145 9.70 14.93 8.64
CA ALA A 145 10.21 13.91 9.53
C ALA A 145 11.24 14.44 10.55
N LEU A 146 11.91 15.56 10.24
CA LEU A 146 12.99 16.12 11.07
C LEU A 146 12.53 17.28 11.97
N PHE A 147 11.44 17.98 11.61
CA PHE A 147 10.95 19.18 12.30
C PHE A 147 9.47 19.05 12.64
#